data_AF-A0A5M7BJ22-F1
#
_entry.id   AF-A0A5M7BJ22-F1
#
_cell.length_a   1.000
_cell.length_b   1.000
_cell.length_c   1.000
_cell.angle_alpha   90.00
_cell.angle_beta   90.00
_cell.angle_gamma   90.00
#
_symmetry.space_group_name_H-M   'P 1'
#
loop_
_entity.id
_entity.type
_entity.pdbx_description
1 polymer ?
#
loop_
_entity_poly.entity_id
_entity_poly.type
_entity_poly.pdbx_seq_one_letter_code
_entity_poly.pdbx_strand_id
1 'polypeptide(L)'
;MWTPSSVVPRAAAFATAAIVTAAGASGVVATAEPVSRGTTTECAFPHGAERVPAVVAATFPTSVPRGRPVRATGLTAVLELAPELVNALRDNGISRIGGAVTIRLAARTGGQVHDLSTGPVPLAETALPAVGGLRVEARADSPEVTAQGDVSFELHGVTAALSLREPASGVACDPGAAAPAVLAEVPVAGAAGPGADPEPLPAPAAPAGLPVSYWIDDSVTRIAKLGSELSIGRGRFDARAVLQAPYPITGTVQLPAAEGYFVTFGFAPVTSTVELVQGGGTTGNLKNIQFVDGDVVGEVDTTIPVTIALRAVAVDGIPLDVGPDCRTASPAAIRIQGKLIFRNDPQGVPPTPVETTYDIPPFTGCGATEDLDPLLTGLISGPGNTLRTNLVLRCFRDQNCPPEGA
;
A
#
# COMPACT_ATOMS: atom_id res chain seq x y z
N MET A 1 -48.68 41.93 -65.07
CA MET A 1 -47.36 42.47 -65.47
C MET A 1 -46.53 42.54 -64.19
N TRP A 2 -45.56 41.70 -63.87
CA TRP A 2 -44.65 40.83 -64.62
C TRP A 2 -44.56 39.43 -63.96
N THR A 3 -44.37 38.39 -64.77
CA THR A 3 -43.78 37.09 -64.41
C THR A 3 -42.27 37.12 -64.73
N PRO A 4 -41.53 36.01 -64.69
CA PRO A 4 -41.07 35.20 -63.56
C PRO A 4 -39.51 35.10 -63.55
N SER A 5 -38.88 34.37 -62.63
CA SER A 5 -37.72 33.53 -63.01
C SER A 5 -37.33 32.53 -61.92
N SER A 6 -37.57 31.28 -62.26
CA SER A 6 -37.09 30.04 -61.67
C SER A 6 -35.67 29.71 -62.15
N VAL A 7 -34.83 29.11 -61.30
CA VAL A 7 -33.82 28.15 -61.75
C VAL A 7 -33.93 26.88 -60.90
N VAL A 8 -34.03 25.77 -61.62
CA VAL A 8 -34.28 24.39 -61.18
C VAL A 8 -32.91 23.64 -61.11
N PRO A 9 -32.84 22.30 -61.01
CA PRO A 9 -32.37 21.54 -59.86
C PRO A 9 -31.01 20.82 -60.12
N ARG A 10 -30.52 20.05 -59.15
CA ARG A 10 -29.77 18.82 -59.46
C ARG A 10 -29.96 17.76 -58.37
N ALA A 11 -30.46 16.62 -58.81
CA ALA A 11 -30.69 15.41 -58.04
C ALA A 11 -29.48 14.47 -58.08
N ALA A 12 -29.28 13.72 -57.00
CA ALA A 12 -28.71 12.36 -56.96
C ALA A 12 -29.03 11.82 -55.54
N ALA A 13 -30.01 10.94 -55.33
CA ALA A 13 -30.11 9.51 -55.65
C ALA A 13 -29.16 8.62 -54.82
N PHE A 14 -29.77 7.93 -53.84
CA PHE A 14 -29.52 6.58 -53.29
C PHE A 14 -28.12 6.17 -52.81
N ALA A 15 -28.02 5.79 -51.52
CA ALA A 15 -27.66 4.43 -51.11
C ALA A 15 -27.83 4.23 -49.60
N THR A 16 -28.70 3.28 -49.23
CA THR A 16 -28.73 2.64 -47.91
C THR A 16 -27.47 1.80 -47.70
N ALA A 17 -26.79 1.97 -46.57
CA ALA A 17 -25.89 0.97 -46.01
C ALA A 17 -26.03 0.97 -44.48
N ALA A 18 -26.56 -0.12 -43.93
CA ALA A 18 -26.33 -0.50 -42.55
C ALA A 18 -24.83 -0.81 -42.37
N ILE A 19 -24.26 -0.52 -41.20
CA ILE A 19 -23.25 -1.36 -40.50
C ILE A 19 -22.72 -0.66 -39.24
N VAL A 20 -22.86 -1.40 -38.13
CA VAL A 20 -22.00 -1.51 -36.94
C VAL A 20 -21.97 -0.33 -35.95
N THR A 21 -22.70 -0.56 -34.86
CA THR A 21 -22.39 -0.08 -33.51
C THR A 21 -20.97 -0.50 -33.12
N ALA A 22 -20.02 0.42 -33.19
CA ALA A 22 -18.76 0.29 -32.47
C ALA A 22 -18.98 0.85 -31.06
N ALA A 23 -19.09 -0.06 -30.09
CA ALA A 23 -18.88 0.26 -28.68
C ALA A 23 -17.46 0.83 -28.54
N GLY A 24 -17.36 2.16 -28.47
CA GLY A 24 -16.15 2.82 -28.03
C GLY A 24 -15.98 2.55 -26.54
N ALA A 25 -15.29 1.47 -26.21
CA ALA A 25 -14.71 1.30 -24.90
C ALA A 25 -13.79 2.50 -24.66
N SER A 26 -14.23 3.42 -23.80
CA SER A 26 -13.36 4.40 -23.17
C SER A 26 -12.32 3.60 -22.41
N GLY A 27 -11.16 3.38 -23.03
CA GLY A 27 -10.00 2.85 -22.35
C GLY A 27 -9.63 3.83 -21.25
N VAL A 28 -10.05 3.52 -20.03
CA VAL A 28 -9.49 4.13 -18.84
C VAL A 28 -8.02 3.78 -18.88
N VAL A 29 -7.18 4.72 -19.29
CA VAL A 29 -5.74 4.61 -19.11
C VAL A 29 -5.56 4.56 -17.60
N ALA A 30 -5.31 3.38 -17.05
CA ALA A 30 -5.01 3.21 -15.63
C ALA A 30 -3.83 4.13 -15.31
N THR A 31 -4.11 5.26 -14.67
CA THR A 31 -3.09 6.18 -14.21
C THR A 31 -2.33 5.48 -13.10
N ALA A 32 -1.03 5.29 -13.31
CA ALA A 32 -0.14 4.79 -12.28
C ALA A 32 -0.32 5.60 -10.98
N GLU A 33 -0.69 4.95 -9.88
CA GLU A 33 -0.81 5.61 -8.59
C GLU A 33 0.57 5.72 -7.90
N PRO A 34 0.81 6.79 -7.13
CA PRO A 34 2.04 6.92 -6.34
C PRO A 34 2.09 5.84 -5.25
N VAL A 35 3.18 5.09 -5.23
CA VAL A 35 3.49 4.10 -4.19
C VAL A 35 4.41 4.72 -3.17
N SER A 36 4.15 4.50 -1.88
CA SER A 36 4.98 5.00 -0.78
C SER A 36 5.46 3.87 0.14
N ARG A 37 6.70 3.98 0.63
CA ARG A 37 7.27 3.09 1.65
C ARG A 37 8.01 3.88 2.72
N GLY A 38 7.79 3.49 3.97
CA GLY A 38 8.57 3.96 5.11
C GLY A 38 9.88 3.20 5.26
N THR A 39 10.91 3.89 5.68
CA THR A 39 12.20 3.36 6.11
C THR A 39 12.70 4.19 7.30
N THR A 40 13.85 3.83 7.86
CA THR A 40 14.46 4.56 8.97
C THR A 40 15.94 4.71 8.67
N THR A 41 16.48 5.90 8.93
CA THR A 41 17.91 6.17 8.85
C THR A 41 18.43 6.57 10.23
N GLU A 42 19.66 6.15 10.55
CA GLU A 42 20.33 6.54 11.78
C GLU A 42 21.21 7.75 11.51
N CYS A 43 20.91 8.85 12.20
CA CYS A 43 21.58 10.15 12.07
C CYS A 43 22.45 10.41 13.30
N ALA A 44 23.72 10.74 13.08
CA ALA A 44 24.67 11.06 14.14
C ALA A 44 24.59 12.55 14.53
N PHE A 45 23.65 12.89 15.42
CA PHE A 45 23.52 14.26 15.93
C PHE A 45 24.56 14.57 17.02
N PRO A 46 24.86 15.85 17.29
CA PRO A 46 25.82 16.24 18.33
C PRO A 46 25.51 15.70 19.74
N HIS A 47 24.22 15.47 20.04
CA HIS A 47 23.76 14.95 21.33
C HIS A 47 23.60 13.42 21.35
N GLY A 48 23.85 12.73 20.23
CA GLY A 48 23.75 11.28 20.13
C GLY A 48 23.24 10.80 18.77
N ALA A 49 23.34 9.49 18.53
CA ALA A 49 22.72 8.87 17.37
C ALA A 49 21.21 8.76 17.57
N GLU A 50 20.43 9.18 16.57
CA GLU A 50 18.98 9.07 16.57
C GLU A 50 18.44 8.44 15.29
N ARG A 51 17.34 7.70 15.43
CA ARG A 51 16.63 7.11 14.30
C ARG A 51 15.60 8.08 13.76
N VAL A 52 15.79 8.50 12.53
CA VAL A 52 14.90 9.42 11.80
C VAL A 52 14.08 8.61 10.78
N PRO A 53 12.75 8.54 10.94
CA PRO A 53 11.87 7.96 9.92
C PRO A 53 11.99 8.72 8.60
N ALA A 54 11.94 7.97 7.50
CA ALA A 54 11.91 8.52 6.15
C ALA A 54 10.81 7.83 5.34
N VAL A 55 10.04 8.60 4.57
CA VAL A 55 9.05 8.05 3.63
C VAL A 55 9.50 8.36 2.22
N VAL A 56 9.66 7.32 1.39
CA VAL A 56 9.97 7.46 -0.03
C VAL A 56 8.70 7.17 -0.82
N ALA A 57 8.33 8.06 -1.74
CA ALA A 57 7.18 7.87 -2.63
C ALA A 57 7.56 8.12 -4.09
N ALA A 58 7.00 7.32 -5.00
CA ALA A 58 7.15 7.49 -6.43
C ALA A 58 6.03 6.79 -7.21
N THR A 59 5.77 7.25 -8.43
CA THR A 59 4.80 6.69 -9.35
C THR A 59 5.50 5.87 -10.43
N PHE A 60 5.07 4.63 -10.65
CA PHE A 60 5.67 3.71 -11.62
C PHE A 60 4.66 3.33 -12.70
N PRO A 61 5.06 3.25 -13.98
CA PRO A 61 4.14 2.84 -15.04
C PRO A 61 3.56 1.45 -14.76
N THR A 62 2.31 1.23 -15.13
CA THR A 62 1.59 -0.03 -14.89
C THR A 62 2.08 -1.17 -15.78
N SER A 63 2.67 -0.87 -16.93
CA SER A 63 3.40 -1.81 -17.78
C SER A 63 4.30 -1.06 -18.76
N VAL A 64 5.31 -1.73 -19.30
CA VAL A 64 6.29 -1.13 -20.23
C VAL A 64 6.65 -2.08 -21.38
N PRO A 65 6.72 -1.63 -22.64
CA PRO A 65 7.12 -2.52 -23.72
C PRO A 65 8.55 -3.02 -23.56
N ARG A 66 8.84 -4.24 -24.05
CA ARG A 66 10.18 -4.82 -23.97
C ARG A 66 11.20 -3.92 -24.67
N GLY A 67 12.35 -3.72 -24.03
CA GLY A 67 13.43 -2.88 -24.54
C GLY A 67 13.17 -1.37 -24.44
N ARG A 68 12.09 -0.94 -23.76
CA ARG A 68 11.84 0.48 -23.48
C ARG A 68 12.42 0.90 -22.13
N PRO A 69 12.84 2.16 -21.99
CA PRO A 69 13.23 2.71 -20.71
C PRO A 69 12.03 2.82 -19.78
N VAL A 70 12.26 2.51 -18.52
CA VAL A 70 11.32 2.60 -17.40
C VAL A 70 11.92 3.59 -16.41
N ARG A 71 11.10 4.52 -15.92
CA ARG A 71 11.50 5.48 -14.90
C ARG A 71 10.39 5.66 -13.90
N ALA A 72 10.76 5.89 -12.65
CA ALA A 72 9.79 6.40 -11.67
C ALA A 72 9.55 7.89 -11.92
N THR A 73 8.34 8.36 -11.65
CA THR A 73 7.95 9.77 -11.71
C THR A 73 7.52 10.23 -10.33
N GLY A 74 7.71 11.53 -10.02
CA GLY A 74 7.35 12.07 -8.70
C GLY A 74 8.13 11.44 -7.54
N LEU A 75 9.39 11.06 -7.75
CA LEU A 75 10.22 10.47 -6.70
C LEU A 75 10.50 11.51 -5.61
N THR A 76 10.04 11.23 -4.40
CA THR A 76 10.16 12.10 -3.23
C THR A 76 10.68 11.31 -2.04
N ALA A 77 11.42 11.98 -1.16
CA ALA A 77 11.83 11.47 0.14
C ALA A 77 11.50 12.51 1.21
N VAL A 78 10.77 12.11 2.24
CA VAL A 78 10.40 12.96 3.37
C VAL A 78 11.07 12.44 4.63
N LEU A 79 11.95 13.23 5.23
CA LEU A 79 12.52 12.96 6.55
C LEU A 79 11.60 13.55 7.62
N GLU A 80 11.28 12.76 8.64
CA GLU A 80 10.40 13.17 9.74
C GLU A 80 11.21 13.28 11.03
N LEU A 81 11.48 14.51 11.46
CA LEU A 81 12.13 14.79 12.74
C LEU A 81 11.07 14.88 13.83
N ALA A 82 11.17 14.00 14.82
CA ALA A 82 10.25 13.95 15.94
C ALA A 82 10.29 15.24 16.79
N PRO A 83 9.20 15.63 17.47
CA PRO A 83 9.16 16.82 18.33
C PRO A 83 10.30 16.87 19.36
N GLU A 84 10.67 15.72 19.92
CA GLU A 84 11.72 15.59 20.93
C GLU A 84 13.09 15.97 20.35
N LEU A 85 13.39 15.48 19.14
CA LEU A 85 14.60 15.83 18.40
C LEU A 85 14.62 17.31 18.02
N VAL A 86 13.50 17.84 17.53
CA VAL A 86 13.40 19.27 17.18
C VAL A 86 13.65 20.15 18.41
N ASN A 87 13.12 19.78 19.58
CA ASN A 87 13.38 20.48 20.83
C ASN A 87 14.85 20.37 21.25
N ALA A 88 15.44 19.17 21.21
CA ALA A 88 16.84 18.96 21.54
C ALA A 88 17.77 19.80 20.63
N LEU A 89 17.50 19.86 19.33
CA LEU A 89 18.25 20.70 18.40
C LEU A 89 18.16 22.18 18.77
N ARG A 90 16.97 22.66 19.12
CA ARG A 90 16.76 24.06 19.52
C ARG A 90 17.44 24.40 20.84
N ASP A 91 17.40 23.50 21.82
CA ASP A 91 18.07 23.66 23.12
C ASP A 91 19.60 23.74 22.94
N ASN A 92 20.13 23.17 21.85
CA ASN A 92 21.53 23.28 21.43
C ASN A 92 21.80 24.49 20.50
N GLY A 93 20.85 25.42 20.39
CA GLY A 93 20.95 26.67 19.65
C GLY A 93 20.45 26.61 18.21
N ILE A 94 20.26 25.43 17.63
CA ILE A 94 19.98 25.27 16.19
C ILE A 94 18.66 25.93 15.81
N SER A 95 18.67 26.72 14.74
CA SER A 95 17.48 27.45 14.26
C SER A 95 16.98 26.97 12.90
N ARG A 96 17.85 26.39 12.06
CA ARG A 96 17.53 25.93 10.70
C ARG A 96 18.24 24.62 10.37
N ILE A 97 17.60 23.84 9.52
CA ILE A 97 18.14 22.60 8.96
C ILE A 97 17.99 22.59 7.44
N GLY A 98 19.02 22.16 6.73
CA GLY A 98 18.98 21.86 5.30
C GLY A 98 19.90 20.67 5.01
N GLY A 99 20.40 20.57 3.78
CA GLY A 99 21.42 19.58 3.44
C GLY A 99 21.14 18.88 2.12
N ALA A 100 21.46 17.60 2.04
CA ALA A 100 21.16 16.77 0.88
C ALA A 100 20.75 15.36 1.28
N VAL A 101 19.94 14.72 0.43
CA VAL A 101 19.46 13.35 0.59
C VAL A 101 19.81 12.55 -0.65
N THR A 102 20.22 11.31 -0.46
CA THR A 102 20.36 10.33 -1.54
C THR A 102 19.43 9.17 -1.26
N ILE A 103 18.56 8.86 -2.23
CA ILE A 103 17.63 7.74 -2.18
C ILE A 103 18.34 6.56 -2.84
N ARG A 104 18.59 5.48 -2.10
CA ARG A 104 19.24 4.28 -2.63
C ARG A 104 18.20 3.36 -3.23
N LEU A 105 18.18 3.27 -4.55
CA LEU A 105 17.21 2.48 -5.32
C LEU A 105 17.95 1.47 -6.19
N ALA A 106 17.35 0.31 -6.40
CA ALA A 106 17.79 -0.63 -7.42
C ALA A 106 16.59 -1.08 -8.26
N ALA A 107 16.85 -1.43 -9.51
CA ALA A 107 15.90 -2.15 -10.35
C ALA A 107 16.45 -3.52 -10.71
N ARG A 108 15.64 -4.56 -10.53
CA ARG A 108 15.92 -5.91 -11.01
C ARG A 108 15.14 -6.16 -12.29
N THR A 109 15.85 -6.48 -13.37
CA THR A 109 15.24 -6.88 -14.65
C THR A 109 16.13 -7.87 -15.39
N GLY A 110 15.55 -8.91 -16.00
CA GLY A 110 16.30 -9.93 -16.72
C GLY A 110 17.35 -10.69 -15.88
N GLY A 111 17.14 -10.77 -14.56
CA GLY A 111 18.09 -11.39 -13.63
C GLY A 111 19.30 -10.52 -13.26
N GLN A 112 19.39 -9.29 -13.74
CA GLN A 112 20.41 -8.32 -13.36
C GLN A 112 19.87 -7.26 -12.41
N VAL A 113 20.75 -6.77 -11.53
CA VAL A 113 20.48 -5.66 -10.62
C VAL A 113 21.12 -4.41 -11.20
N HIS A 114 20.33 -3.36 -11.40
CA HIS A 114 20.77 -2.04 -11.84
C HIS A 114 20.64 -1.07 -10.66
N ASP A 115 21.73 -0.36 -10.35
CA ASP A 115 21.70 0.70 -9.36
C ASP A 115 21.01 1.94 -9.96
N LEU A 116 19.93 2.38 -9.31
CA LEU A 116 19.16 3.57 -9.67
C LEU A 116 19.19 4.60 -8.55
N SER A 117 20.18 4.52 -7.66
CA SER A 117 20.37 5.48 -6.58
C SER A 117 20.47 6.91 -7.14
N THR A 118 19.80 7.85 -6.48
CA THR A 118 19.85 9.25 -6.90
C THR A 118 21.23 9.84 -6.58
N GLY A 119 21.62 10.89 -7.30
CA GLY A 119 22.66 11.79 -6.80
C GLY A 119 22.22 12.47 -5.47
N PRO A 120 23.10 13.27 -4.83
CA PRO A 120 22.70 14.11 -3.71
C PRO A 120 21.62 15.11 -4.14
N VAL A 121 20.41 14.94 -3.60
CA VAL A 121 19.24 15.78 -3.84
C VAL A 121 19.20 16.87 -2.76
N PRO A 122 19.18 18.16 -3.11
CA PRO A 122 19.21 19.23 -2.12
C PRO A 122 17.93 19.25 -1.29
N LEU A 123 18.10 19.36 0.03
CA LEU A 123 17.04 19.71 0.98
C LEU A 123 17.03 21.23 1.17
N ALA A 124 15.85 21.83 0.99
CA ALA A 124 15.67 23.25 1.26
C ALA A 124 15.96 23.57 2.74
N GLU A 125 16.68 24.67 2.99
CA GLU A 125 16.89 25.15 4.35
C GLU A 125 15.53 25.58 4.95
N THR A 126 15.16 24.92 6.05
CA THR A 126 13.88 25.07 6.72
C THR A 126 14.11 25.47 8.18
N ALA A 127 13.35 26.45 8.68
CA ALA A 127 13.39 26.84 10.08
C ALA A 127 12.80 25.74 10.97
N LEU A 128 13.43 25.49 12.12
CA LEU A 128 12.85 24.59 13.11
C LEU A 128 11.55 25.21 13.65
N PRO A 129 10.43 24.46 13.66
CA PRO A 129 9.18 24.98 14.18
C PRO A 129 9.30 25.23 15.69
N ALA A 130 8.51 26.16 16.24
CA ALA A 130 8.52 26.45 17.69
C ALA A 130 7.92 25.31 18.53
N VAL A 131 7.01 24.52 17.96
CA VAL A 131 6.35 23.37 18.59
C VAL A 131 6.11 22.30 17.54
N GLY A 132 6.21 21.02 17.93
CA GLY A 132 5.95 19.87 17.06
C GLY A 132 7.19 19.37 16.31
N GLY A 133 6.98 18.33 15.50
CA GLY A 133 8.00 17.76 14.64
C GLY A 133 8.20 18.56 13.35
N LEU A 134 9.23 18.21 12.58
CA LEU A 134 9.55 18.83 11.31
C LEU A 134 9.60 17.79 10.20
N ARG A 135 8.95 18.07 9.07
CA ARG A 135 9.03 17.25 7.85
C ARG A 135 9.87 17.99 6.82
N VAL A 136 10.92 17.35 6.31
CA VAL A 136 11.78 17.92 5.27
C VAL A 136 11.69 17.04 4.02
N GLU A 137 11.22 17.63 2.93
CA GLU A 137 10.97 16.92 1.67
C GLU A 137 12.09 17.21 0.66
N ALA A 138 12.61 16.16 0.02
CA ALA A 138 13.45 16.21 -1.16
C ALA A 138 12.68 15.63 -2.36
N ARG A 139 12.79 16.30 -3.51
CA ARG A 139 12.25 15.83 -4.79
C ARG A 139 13.39 15.48 -5.72
N ALA A 140 13.37 14.28 -6.27
CA ALA A 140 14.44 13.73 -7.07
C ALA A 140 13.95 13.28 -8.45
N ASP A 141 14.82 13.35 -9.44
CA ASP A 141 14.61 12.63 -10.69
C ASP A 141 15.07 11.18 -10.52
N SER A 142 14.24 10.24 -10.96
CA SER A 142 14.59 8.81 -10.99
C SER A 142 15.38 8.50 -12.25
N PRO A 143 16.55 7.83 -12.14
CA PRO A 143 17.26 7.28 -13.29
C PRO A 143 16.42 6.24 -14.05
N GLU A 144 16.66 6.10 -15.36
CA GLU A 144 15.92 5.16 -16.20
C GLU A 144 16.63 3.80 -16.31
N VAL A 145 15.86 2.71 -16.36
CA VAL A 145 16.35 1.35 -16.62
C VAL A 145 15.65 0.76 -17.83
N THR A 146 16.38 0.05 -18.71
CA THR A 146 15.76 -0.60 -19.88
C THR A 146 15.14 -1.93 -19.47
N ALA A 147 13.84 -2.10 -19.67
CA ALA A 147 13.16 -3.35 -19.31
C ALA A 147 13.51 -4.49 -20.28
N GLN A 148 14.24 -5.50 -19.79
CA GLN A 148 14.53 -6.73 -20.55
C GLN A 148 13.49 -7.83 -20.26
N GLY A 149 12.85 -7.73 -19.10
CA GLY A 149 11.70 -8.46 -18.59
C GLY A 149 11.08 -7.63 -17.46
N ASP A 150 10.18 -8.22 -16.66
CA ASP A 150 9.55 -7.51 -15.53
C ASP A 150 10.59 -6.81 -14.65
N VAL A 151 10.24 -5.60 -14.21
CA VAL A 151 11.15 -4.72 -13.48
C VAL A 151 10.67 -4.59 -12.05
N SER A 152 11.44 -5.08 -11.09
CA SER A 152 11.18 -4.88 -9.66
C SER A 152 12.04 -3.73 -9.14
N PHE A 153 11.40 -2.69 -8.59
CA PHE A 153 12.07 -1.55 -7.98
C PHE A 153 12.20 -1.76 -6.48
N GLU A 154 13.43 -1.73 -5.97
CA GLU A 154 13.78 -1.97 -4.56
C GLU A 154 14.31 -0.70 -3.91
N LEU A 155 13.82 -0.38 -2.71
CA LEU A 155 14.36 0.64 -1.83
C LEU A 155 15.39 0.02 -0.90
N HIS A 156 16.64 0.47 -1.01
CA HIS A 156 17.75 0.07 -0.16
C HIS A 156 17.98 1.03 1.01
N GLY A 157 17.19 2.10 1.08
CA GLY A 157 17.19 3.06 2.17
C GLY A 157 17.45 4.49 1.72
N VAL A 158 17.59 5.38 2.69
CA VAL A 158 17.83 6.80 2.49
C VAL A 158 19.08 7.20 3.27
N THR A 159 20.04 7.83 2.58
CA THR A 159 21.17 8.51 3.22
C THR A 159 20.92 10.01 3.22
N ALA A 160 21.34 10.70 4.26
CA ALA A 160 21.26 12.16 4.31
C ALA A 160 22.55 12.77 4.87
N ALA A 161 22.88 13.96 4.40
CA ALA A 161 23.89 14.84 4.96
C ALA A 161 23.19 16.14 5.35
N LEU A 162 22.76 16.23 6.62
CA LEU A 162 22.03 17.39 7.11
C LEU A 162 23.00 18.49 7.53
N SER A 163 22.68 19.71 7.16
CA SER A 163 23.40 20.93 7.55
C SER A 163 22.57 21.67 8.58
N LEU A 164 23.04 21.69 9.82
CA LEU A 164 22.42 22.45 10.91
C LEU A 164 23.03 23.86 10.94
N ARG A 165 22.20 24.87 11.25
CA ARG A 165 22.63 26.27 11.35
C ARG A 165 22.45 26.82 12.75
N GLU A 166 23.41 27.66 13.13
CA GLU A 166 23.42 28.44 14.38
C GLU A 166 23.46 27.56 15.65
N PRO A 167 24.57 26.92 16.04
CA PRO A 167 25.87 26.88 15.36
C PRO A 167 25.88 25.94 14.14
N ALA A 168 26.78 26.23 13.19
CA ALA A 168 26.93 25.39 12.01
C ALA A 168 27.50 24.01 12.38
N SER A 169 26.79 22.95 12.04
CA SER A 169 27.28 21.56 12.20
C SER A 169 26.71 20.65 11.12
N GLY A 170 27.39 19.53 10.85
CA GLY A 170 26.98 18.53 9.88
C GLY A 170 26.55 17.24 10.57
N VAL A 171 25.46 16.65 10.08
CA VAL A 171 24.93 15.36 10.57
C VAL A 171 24.89 14.40 9.40
N ALA A 172 25.56 13.26 9.55
CA ALA A 172 25.49 12.17 8.59
C ALA A 172 24.41 11.18 9.03
N CYS A 173 23.57 10.78 8.08
CA CYS A 173 22.54 9.77 8.25
C CYS A 173 22.79 8.60 7.31
N ASP A 174 22.89 7.40 7.86
CA ASP A 174 23.05 6.17 7.09
C ASP A 174 21.83 5.24 7.28
N PRO A 175 21.36 4.55 6.23
CA PRO A 175 20.21 3.64 6.33
C PRO A 175 20.49 2.38 7.16
N GLY A 176 21.73 2.11 7.55
CA GLY A 176 22.10 0.91 8.30
C GLY A 176 21.95 -0.37 7.48
N ALA A 177 22.05 -1.53 8.14
CA ALA A 177 22.00 -2.85 7.49
C ALA A 177 20.57 -3.37 7.26
N ALA A 178 19.65 -2.51 6.82
CA ALA A 178 18.28 -2.92 6.51
C ALA A 178 18.23 -3.73 5.21
N ALA A 179 17.39 -4.77 5.17
CA ALA A 179 17.13 -5.51 3.94
C ALA A 179 16.39 -4.61 2.93
N PRO A 180 16.67 -4.74 1.62
CA PRO A 180 15.94 -3.98 0.60
C PRO A 180 14.45 -4.32 0.63
N ALA A 181 13.62 -3.30 0.41
CA ALA A 181 12.16 -3.43 0.39
C ALA A 181 11.63 -3.12 -1.02
N VAL A 182 10.75 -3.97 -1.54
CA VAL A 182 10.14 -3.74 -2.86
C VAL A 182 9.19 -2.53 -2.79
N LEU A 183 9.42 -1.56 -3.68
CA LEU A 183 8.56 -0.39 -3.91
C LEU A 183 7.46 -0.72 -4.92
N ALA A 184 7.81 -1.29 -6.08
CA ALA A 184 6.87 -1.58 -7.15
C ALA A 184 7.39 -2.67 -8.08
N GLU A 185 6.47 -3.37 -8.73
CA GLU A 185 6.76 -4.29 -9.83
C GLU A 185 6.09 -3.77 -11.10
N VAL A 186 6.86 -3.64 -12.17
CA VAL A 186 6.42 -3.11 -13.47
C VAL A 186 6.52 -4.23 -14.51
N PRO A 187 5.40 -4.79 -14.97
CA PRO A 187 5.40 -5.87 -15.96
C PRO A 187 5.76 -5.37 -17.36
N VAL A 188 6.35 -6.25 -18.18
CA VAL A 188 6.64 -5.93 -19.58
C VAL A 188 5.46 -6.24 -20.51
N ALA A 189 4.90 -5.20 -21.14
CA ALA A 189 3.84 -5.33 -22.14
C ALA A 189 4.40 -5.92 -23.44
N GLY A 190 3.98 -7.14 -23.79
CA GLY A 190 4.40 -7.79 -25.04
C GLY A 190 4.47 -9.32 -25.02
N ALA A 191 4.15 -9.99 -23.92
CA ALA A 191 4.00 -11.44 -23.88
C ALA A 191 2.50 -11.84 -23.91
N ALA A 192 1.85 -11.67 -25.07
CA ALA A 192 0.77 -12.51 -25.61
C ALA A 192 -0.05 -11.73 -26.67
N GLY A 193 -0.16 -12.29 -27.88
CA GLY A 193 -1.21 -11.92 -28.83
C GLY A 193 -2.57 -12.54 -28.44
N PRO A 194 -3.67 -12.18 -29.11
CA PRO A 194 -5.00 -12.68 -28.78
C PRO A 194 -5.20 -14.12 -29.29
N GLY A 195 -5.47 -15.05 -28.38
CA GLY A 195 -6.04 -16.36 -28.69
C GLY A 195 -5.24 -17.55 -28.16
N ALA A 196 -5.91 -18.32 -27.29
CA ALA A 196 -5.48 -19.52 -26.57
C ALA A 196 -4.58 -19.24 -25.35
N ASP A 197 -5.15 -19.42 -24.15
CA ASP A 197 -4.43 -19.47 -22.88
C ASP A 197 -3.21 -20.39 -23.01
N PRO A 198 -1.98 -19.84 -22.95
CA PRO A 198 -0.81 -20.65 -22.67
C PRO A 198 -0.81 -20.91 -21.17
N GLU A 199 -0.80 -22.20 -20.82
CA GLU A 199 -0.58 -22.70 -19.46
C GLU A 199 0.53 -21.89 -18.75
N PRO A 200 0.32 -21.39 -17.51
CA PRO A 200 1.24 -20.46 -16.87
C PRO A 200 2.63 -21.09 -16.74
N LEU A 201 3.66 -20.45 -17.32
CA LEU A 201 5.04 -20.77 -16.99
C LEU A 201 5.29 -20.37 -15.52
N PRO A 202 6.03 -21.20 -14.76
CA PRO A 202 6.08 -21.10 -13.31
C PRO A 202 6.69 -19.78 -12.87
N ALA A 203 6.01 -19.12 -11.94
CA ALA A 203 6.54 -17.97 -11.22
C ALA A 203 7.95 -18.28 -10.69
N PRO A 204 8.90 -17.31 -10.70
CA PRO A 204 10.18 -17.50 -10.05
C PRO A 204 9.91 -17.95 -8.61
N ALA A 205 10.49 -19.09 -8.24
CA ALA A 205 10.19 -19.74 -6.97
C ALA A 205 10.37 -18.73 -5.83
N ALA A 206 9.26 -18.40 -5.18
CA ALA A 206 9.27 -17.75 -3.89
C ALA A 206 10.34 -18.47 -3.03
N PRO A 207 11.17 -17.74 -2.25
CA PRO A 207 12.15 -18.38 -1.39
C PRO A 207 11.43 -19.50 -0.63
N ALA A 208 11.98 -20.72 -0.69
CA ALA A 208 11.32 -21.95 -0.27
C ALA A 208 10.82 -21.81 1.18
N GLY A 209 9.57 -21.36 1.28
CA GLY A 209 8.88 -21.04 2.49
C GLY A 209 7.78 -22.07 2.66
N LEU A 210 7.69 -22.57 3.87
CA LEU A 210 6.71 -23.55 4.24
C LEU A 210 5.32 -22.93 4.12
N PRO A 211 4.41 -23.51 3.31
CA PRO A 211 3.08 -22.97 3.17
C PRO A 211 2.31 -23.13 4.47
N VAL A 212 1.61 -22.07 4.86
CA VAL A 212 0.68 -22.05 5.98
C VAL A 212 -0.52 -21.20 5.59
N SER A 213 -1.71 -21.66 5.94
CA SER A 213 -2.93 -20.89 5.67
C SER A 213 -3.90 -20.97 6.85
N TYR A 214 -4.63 -19.87 7.05
CA TYR A 214 -5.65 -19.74 8.07
C TYR A 214 -6.97 -19.24 7.45
N TRP A 215 -8.08 -19.76 7.96
CA TRP A 215 -9.35 -19.04 7.87
C TRP A 215 -9.37 -17.95 8.94
N ILE A 216 -9.96 -16.82 8.59
CA ILE A 216 -10.21 -15.68 9.47
C ILE A 216 -11.71 -15.68 9.73
N ASP A 217 -12.12 -16.21 10.86
CA ASP A 217 -13.52 -16.39 11.23
C ASP A 217 -13.96 -15.40 12.31
N ASP A 218 -15.28 -15.21 12.43
CA ASP A 218 -15.92 -14.38 13.45
C ASP A 218 -15.27 -13.00 13.61
N SER A 219 -14.89 -12.39 12.49
CA SER A 219 -14.23 -11.09 12.49
C SER A 219 -15.23 -9.99 12.83
N VAL A 220 -15.00 -9.31 13.96
CA VAL A 220 -15.76 -8.14 14.37
C VAL A 220 -14.77 -7.01 14.62
N THR A 221 -14.97 -5.89 13.94
CA THR A 221 -14.20 -4.67 14.19
C THR A 221 -15.08 -3.58 14.79
N ARG A 222 -14.57 -2.90 15.82
CA ARG A 222 -15.23 -1.74 16.42
C ARG A 222 -14.58 -0.46 15.90
N ILE A 223 -15.38 0.40 15.29
CA ILE A 223 -14.94 1.71 14.80
C ILE A 223 -15.08 2.71 15.94
N ALA A 224 -13.97 3.19 16.48
CA ALA A 224 -13.93 3.89 17.77
C ALA A 224 -14.79 5.16 17.79
N LYS A 225 -14.64 6.00 16.76
CA LYS A 225 -15.37 7.27 16.65
C LYS A 225 -16.86 7.12 16.41
N LEU A 226 -17.25 6.11 15.63
CA LEU A 226 -18.65 5.83 15.34
C LEU A 226 -19.35 5.10 16.49
N GLY A 227 -18.57 4.41 17.34
CA GLY A 227 -19.11 3.55 18.38
C GLY A 227 -19.88 2.34 17.81
N SER A 228 -19.67 2.01 16.54
CA SER A 228 -20.32 0.91 15.84
C SER A 228 -19.39 -0.29 15.67
N GLU A 229 -20.01 -1.44 15.45
CA GLU A 229 -19.33 -2.68 15.10
C GLU A 229 -19.64 -3.05 13.65
N LEU A 230 -18.63 -3.58 12.97
CA LEU A 230 -18.70 -4.11 11.61
C LEU A 230 -18.31 -5.59 11.67
N SER A 231 -19.25 -6.44 11.28
CA SER A 231 -19.00 -7.88 11.14
C SER A 231 -18.48 -8.17 9.74
N ILE A 232 -17.30 -8.78 9.68
CA ILE A 232 -16.66 -9.18 8.42
C ILE A 232 -16.88 -10.69 8.27
N GLY A 233 -17.32 -11.11 7.09
CA GLY A 233 -17.49 -12.53 6.77
C GLY A 233 -16.15 -13.29 6.82
N ARG A 234 -16.22 -14.62 6.64
CA ARG A 234 -15.04 -15.48 6.61
C ARG A 234 -14.01 -14.98 5.59
N GLY A 235 -12.82 -14.66 6.08
CA GLY A 235 -11.65 -14.31 5.29
C GLY A 235 -10.65 -15.46 5.18
N ARG A 236 -9.58 -15.24 4.42
CA ARG A 236 -8.51 -16.20 4.16
C ARG A 236 -7.16 -15.49 4.28
N PHE A 237 -6.20 -16.14 4.92
CA PHE A 237 -4.81 -15.72 4.95
C PHE A 237 -3.93 -16.84 4.44
N ASP A 238 -3.18 -16.60 3.37
CA ASP A 238 -2.19 -17.53 2.84
C ASP A 238 -0.80 -16.95 3.03
N ALA A 239 0.11 -17.74 3.59
CA ALA A 239 1.46 -17.29 3.89
C ALA A 239 2.53 -18.35 3.63
N ARG A 240 3.75 -17.85 3.55
CA ARG A 240 4.99 -18.59 3.45
C ARG A 240 5.84 -18.24 4.66
N ALA A 241 6.19 -19.27 5.44
CA ALA A 241 7.09 -19.14 6.58
C ALA A 241 8.47 -19.70 6.22
N VAL A 242 9.50 -18.87 6.26
CA VAL A 242 10.88 -19.33 6.01
C VAL A 242 11.46 -19.88 7.32
N LEU A 243 11.96 -21.11 7.30
CA LEU A 243 12.50 -21.79 8.48
C LEU A 243 13.96 -21.41 8.80
N GLN A 244 14.35 -20.19 8.44
CA GLN A 244 15.69 -19.64 8.66
C GLN A 244 15.55 -18.34 9.43
N ALA A 245 16.28 -18.20 10.53
CA ALA A 245 16.27 -16.99 11.34
C ALA A 245 16.52 -15.76 10.46
N PRO A 246 15.70 -14.68 10.55
CA PRO A 246 14.77 -14.35 11.64
C PRO A 246 13.36 -14.96 11.53
N TYR A 247 13.17 -15.99 10.71
CA TYR A 247 11.90 -16.67 10.43
C TYR A 247 10.84 -15.75 9.81
N PRO A 248 11.15 -15.10 8.67
CA PRO A 248 10.22 -14.19 8.05
C PRO A 248 8.96 -14.92 7.57
N ILE A 249 7.84 -14.23 7.71
CA ILE A 249 6.52 -14.61 7.20
C ILE A 249 6.11 -13.59 6.16
N THR A 250 5.75 -14.05 4.98
CA THR A 250 5.14 -13.24 3.93
C THR A 250 3.82 -13.85 3.52
N GLY A 251 2.78 -13.04 3.26
CA GLY A 251 1.49 -13.57 2.88
C GLY A 251 0.53 -12.60 2.23
N THR A 252 -0.60 -13.13 1.81
CA THR A 252 -1.74 -12.42 1.26
C THR A 252 -2.98 -12.63 2.11
N VAL A 253 -3.82 -11.61 2.18
CA VAL A 253 -5.09 -11.66 2.91
C VAL A 253 -6.22 -11.39 1.93
N GLN A 254 -7.27 -12.19 2.02
CA GLN A 254 -8.51 -11.97 1.30
C GLN A 254 -9.64 -11.85 2.32
N LEU A 255 -10.29 -10.70 2.32
CA LEU A 255 -11.43 -10.40 3.18
C LEU A 255 -12.64 -10.12 2.29
N PRO A 256 -13.84 -10.65 2.63
CA PRO A 256 -15.04 -10.27 1.92
C PRO A 256 -15.43 -8.82 2.23
N ALA A 257 -16.23 -8.22 1.36
CA ALA A 257 -16.90 -6.96 1.68
C ALA A 257 -17.83 -7.15 2.89
N ALA A 258 -18.02 -6.08 3.67
CA ALA A 258 -18.82 -6.09 4.88
C ALA A 258 -19.83 -4.94 4.88
N GLU A 259 -21.03 -5.19 5.40
CA GLU A 259 -22.07 -4.17 5.49
C GLU A 259 -21.92 -3.37 6.79
N GLY A 260 -21.62 -2.09 6.65
CA GLY A 260 -21.52 -1.12 7.74
C GLY A 260 -22.87 -0.50 8.07
N TYR A 261 -23.11 -0.32 9.37
CA TYR A 261 -24.27 0.39 9.90
C TYR A 261 -23.87 1.24 11.10
N PHE A 262 -24.28 2.50 11.12
CA PHE A 262 -24.16 3.37 12.28
C PHE A 262 -25.23 4.46 12.26
N VAL A 263 -25.40 5.18 13.37
CA VAL A 263 -26.37 6.26 13.48
C VAL A 263 -25.64 7.57 13.71
N THR A 264 -25.63 8.44 12.70
CA THR A 264 -25.02 9.77 12.81
C THR A 264 -25.93 10.69 13.63
N PHE A 265 -25.34 11.48 14.53
CA PHE A 265 -26.04 12.43 15.40
C PHE A 265 -27.16 11.82 16.27
N GLY A 266 -27.23 10.49 16.39
CA GLY A 266 -28.23 9.77 17.18
C GLY A 266 -29.62 9.64 16.54
N PHE A 267 -29.81 10.09 15.30
CA PHE A 267 -31.12 9.97 14.62
C PHE A 267 -31.06 9.58 13.13
N ALA A 268 -29.92 9.73 12.46
CA ALA A 268 -29.80 9.46 11.03
C ALA A 268 -29.05 8.13 10.79
N PRO A 269 -29.73 6.99 10.54
CA PRO A 269 -29.10 5.76 10.10
C PRO A 269 -28.28 5.94 8.82
N VAL A 270 -27.07 5.38 8.85
CA VAL A 270 -26.15 5.32 7.72
C VAL A 270 -25.80 3.87 7.44
N THR A 271 -25.94 3.45 6.20
CA THR A 271 -25.50 2.14 5.69
C THR A 271 -24.41 2.32 4.66
N SER A 272 -23.50 1.37 4.55
CA SER A 272 -22.44 1.38 3.53
C SER A 272 -21.90 -0.02 3.28
N THR A 273 -21.50 -0.33 2.05
CA THR A 273 -20.66 -1.50 1.78
C THR A 273 -19.19 -1.11 1.96
N VAL A 274 -18.49 -1.82 2.84
CA VAL A 274 -17.07 -1.61 3.16
C VAL A 274 -16.25 -2.69 2.48
N GLU A 275 -15.37 -2.28 1.56
CA GLU A 275 -14.42 -3.15 0.88
C GLU A 275 -13.06 -3.08 1.59
N LEU A 276 -12.53 -4.25 1.95
CA LEU A 276 -11.24 -4.39 2.63
C LEU A 276 -10.23 -4.99 1.65
N VAL A 277 -9.48 -4.12 0.98
CA VAL A 277 -8.55 -4.51 -0.07
C VAL A 277 -7.13 -4.56 0.49
N GLN A 278 -6.37 -5.60 0.16
CA GLN A 278 -4.99 -5.71 0.61
C GLN A 278 -4.14 -4.56 0.02
N GLY A 279 -3.57 -3.71 0.88
CA GLY A 279 -2.78 -2.52 0.52
C GLY A 279 -1.29 -2.80 0.28
N GLY A 280 -0.90 -4.07 0.20
CA GLY A 280 0.48 -4.54 0.03
C GLY A 280 0.72 -5.92 0.63
N GLY A 281 1.90 -6.50 0.40
CA GLY A 281 2.27 -7.79 0.99
C GLY A 281 2.24 -7.75 2.52
N THR A 282 1.65 -8.76 3.14
CA THR A 282 1.72 -8.96 4.59
C THR A 282 3.11 -9.42 4.96
N THR A 283 3.75 -8.78 5.94
CA THR A 283 5.11 -9.14 6.38
C THR A 283 5.18 -9.26 7.90
N GLY A 284 5.94 -10.24 8.38
CA GLY A 284 6.13 -10.48 9.80
C GLY A 284 7.26 -11.45 10.10
N ASN A 285 7.38 -11.86 11.36
CA ASN A 285 8.35 -12.88 11.78
C ASN A 285 7.71 -13.85 12.77
N LEU A 286 8.18 -15.09 12.78
CA LEU A 286 7.96 -16.03 13.87
C LEU A 286 9.04 -15.85 14.94
N LYS A 287 8.63 -15.86 16.19
CA LYS A 287 9.50 -15.78 17.38
C LYS A 287 9.19 -16.93 18.32
N ASN A 288 10.10 -17.18 19.25
CA ASN A 288 9.87 -18.10 20.38
C ASN A 288 9.35 -19.49 19.96
N ILE A 289 9.93 -20.05 18.88
CA ILE A 289 9.49 -21.32 18.30
C ILE A 289 9.83 -22.48 19.26
N GLN A 290 8.82 -23.26 19.61
CA GLN A 290 8.91 -24.43 20.47
C GLN A 290 8.30 -25.65 19.79
N PHE A 291 8.83 -26.82 20.11
CA PHE A 291 8.30 -28.11 19.65
C PHE A 291 7.71 -28.84 20.86
N VAL A 292 6.38 -29.02 20.87
CA VAL A 292 5.65 -29.61 22.01
C VAL A 292 4.71 -30.69 21.47
N ASP A 293 4.86 -31.93 21.93
CA ASP A 293 3.98 -33.06 21.55
C ASP A 293 3.77 -33.25 20.02
N GLY A 294 4.77 -32.89 19.21
CA GLY A 294 4.71 -32.97 17.74
C GLY A 294 4.17 -31.71 17.05
N ASP A 295 3.71 -30.72 17.81
CA ASP A 295 3.28 -29.40 17.32
C ASP A 295 4.44 -28.41 17.28
N VAL A 296 4.38 -27.47 16.34
CA VAL A 296 5.21 -26.27 16.35
C VAL A 296 4.38 -25.14 16.95
N VAL A 297 4.84 -24.57 18.06
CA VAL A 297 4.21 -23.41 18.67
C VAL A 297 5.13 -22.22 18.44
N GLY A 298 4.61 -21.15 17.84
CA GLY A 298 5.39 -19.94 17.55
C GLY A 298 4.60 -18.68 17.87
N GLU A 299 5.31 -17.65 18.30
CA GLU A 299 4.73 -16.32 18.44
C GLU A 299 4.81 -15.59 17.09
N VAL A 300 3.65 -15.26 16.54
CA VAL A 300 3.55 -14.48 15.31
C VAL A 300 3.61 -12.99 15.65
N ASP A 301 4.28 -12.23 14.80
CA ASP A 301 4.30 -10.78 14.83
C ASP A 301 4.30 -10.25 13.39
N THR A 302 3.10 -9.98 12.88
CA THR A 302 2.86 -9.72 11.46
C THR A 302 2.02 -8.48 11.27
N THR A 303 2.32 -7.68 10.25
CA THR A 303 1.54 -6.49 9.87
C THR A 303 0.85 -6.72 8.54
N ILE A 304 -0.47 -6.55 8.52
CA ILE A 304 -1.34 -6.68 7.36
C ILE A 304 -1.77 -5.27 6.93
N PRO A 305 -1.31 -4.75 5.79
CA PRO A 305 -1.78 -3.48 5.25
C PRO A 305 -3.14 -3.68 4.55
N VAL A 306 -4.16 -2.95 4.99
CA VAL A 306 -5.52 -3.01 4.42
C VAL A 306 -6.00 -1.61 4.03
N THR A 307 -6.30 -1.41 2.76
CA THR A 307 -7.01 -0.24 2.26
C THR A 307 -8.50 -0.43 2.51
N ILE A 308 -9.13 0.56 3.16
CA ILE A 308 -10.55 0.55 3.45
C ILE A 308 -11.25 1.41 2.41
N ALA A 309 -12.13 0.84 1.60
CA ALA A 309 -12.90 1.55 0.59
C ALA A 309 -14.39 1.52 0.93
N LEU A 310 -15.08 2.63 0.67
CA LEU A 310 -16.50 2.78 0.95
C LEU A 310 -17.29 2.83 -0.35
N ARG A 311 -18.38 2.05 -0.39
CA ARG A 311 -19.30 1.91 -1.52
C ARG A 311 -20.73 1.97 -1.03
N ALA A 312 -21.64 2.26 -1.95
CA ALA A 312 -23.09 2.17 -1.73
C ALA A 312 -23.55 2.81 -0.41
N VAL A 313 -23.06 4.03 -0.13
CA VAL A 313 -23.40 4.74 1.10
C VAL A 313 -24.81 5.29 0.98
N ALA A 314 -25.62 5.13 2.03
CA ALA A 314 -26.93 5.74 2.12
C ALA A 314 -27.16 6.33 3.51
N VAL A 315 -27.77 7.51 3.56
CA VAL A 315 -28.16 8.22 4.79
C VAL A 315 -29.67 8.33 4.78
N ASP A 316 -30.34 7.81 5.81
CA ASP A 316 -31.80 7.74 5.88
C ASP A 316 -32.44 7.06 4.64
N GLY A 317 -31.73 6.09 4.06
CA GLY A 317 -32.13 5.39 2.84
C GLY A 317 -31.93 6.19 1.55
N ILE A 318 -31.44 7.43 1.62
CA ILE A 318 -31.09 8.25 0.47
C ILE A 318 -29.63 7.97 0.09
N PRO A 319 -29.35 7.50 -1.14
CA PRO A 319 -27.97 7.26 -1.58
C PRO A 319 -27.13 8.55 -1.51
N LEU A 320 -25.97 8.45 -0.88
CA LEU A 320 -24.92 9.47 -0.91
C LEU A 320 -23.86 9.02 -1.91
N ASP A 321 -23.63 9.82 -2.94
CA ASP A 321 -22.63 9.53 -3.95
C ASP A 321 -21.22 9.84 -3.44
N VAL A 322 -20.56 8.81 -2.91
CA VAL A 322 -19.16 8.88 -2.47
C VAL A 322 -18.17 8.69 -3.61
N GLY A 323 -18.61 8.48 -4.85
CA GLY A 323 -17.72 8.25 -5.98
C GLY A 323 -17.01 6.88 -5.95
N PRO A 324 -16.35 6.50 -7.06
CA PRO A 324 -15.70 5.21 -7.21
C PRO A 324 -14.36 5.10 -6.45
N ASP A 325 -13.75 6.24 -6.12
CA ASP A 325 -12.38 6.27 -5.59
C ASP A 325 -12.33 6.39 -4.07
N CYS A 326 -13.47 6.48 -3.38
CA CYS A 326 -13.53 6.73 -1.94
C CYS A 326 -12.88 5.62 -1.12
N ARG A 327 -11.72 5.92 -0.54
CA ARG A 327 -10.90 4.98 0.22
C ARG A 327 -9.95 5.68 1.19
N THR A 328 -9.28 4.92 2.06
CA THR A 328 -8.20 5.48 2.89
C THR A 328 -7.00 5.90 2.04
N ALA A 329 -6.44 7.08 2.31
CA ALA A 329 -5.30 7.66 1.60
C ALA A 329 -4.01 6.84 1.76
N SER A 330 -3.92 6.05 2.83
CA SER A 330 -2.91 5.02 3.03
C SER A 330 -3.55 3.76 3.59
N PRO A 331 -2.89 2.58 3.49
CA PRO A 331 -3.39 1.37 4.11
C PRO A 331 -3.38 1.46 5.64
N ALA A 332 -4.44 0.98 6.28
CA ALA A 332 -4.46 0.72 7.72
C ALA A 332 -3.51 -0.44 8.04
N ALA A 333 -2.67 -0.27 9.06
CA ALA A 333 -1.72 -1.30 9.50
C ALA A 333 -2.34 -2.16 10.61
N ILE A 334 -2.82 -3.35 10.27
CA ILE A 334 -3.39 -4.28 11.25
C ILE A 334 -2.29 -5.23 11.71
N ARG A 335 -1.85 -5.09 12.96
CA ARG A 335 -0.81 -5.94 13.54
C ARG A 335 -1.44 -7.15 14.22
N ILE A 336 -1.06 -8.34 13.77
CA ILE A 336 -1.45 -9.62 14.37
C ILE A 336 -0.30 -10.13 15.22
N GLN A 337 -0.54 -10.22 16.53
CA GLN A 337 0.41 -10.78 17.48
C GLN A 337 -0.26 -11.87 18.30
N GLY A 338 0.46 -12.96 18.56
CA GLY A 338 -0.07 -14.03 19.39
C GLY A 338 0.68 -15.34 19.22
N LYS A 339 0.37 -16.30 20.08
CA LYS A 339 0.88 -17.66 19.94
C LYS A 339 -0.01 -18.43 18.99
N LEU A 340 0.58 -18.98 17.94
CA LEU A 340 -0.08 -19.86 17.00
C LEU A 340 0.47 -21.28 17.14
N ILE A 341 -0.43 -22.24 16.98
CA ILE A 341 -0.10 -23.66 16.89
C ILE A 341 -0.10 -24.03 15.40
N PHE A 342 0.99 -24.64 14.97
CA PHE A 342 1.15 -25.20 13.64
C PHE A 342 1.29 -26.70 13.77
N ARG A 343 0.33 -27.43 13.20
CA ARG A 343 0.26 -28.90 13.21
C ARG A 343 0.07 -29.39 11.79
N ASN A 344 0.74 -30.49 11.42
CA ASN A 344 0.62 -31.08 10.08
C ASN A 344 -0.81 -31.58 9.80
N ASP A 345 -1.51 -32.07 10.83
CA ASP A 345 -2.95 -32.32 10.80
C ASP A 345 -3.68 -31.08 11.35
N PRO A 346 -4.33 -30.26 10.51
CA PRO A 346 -5.08 -29.11 10.98
C PRO A 346 -6.30 -29.50 11.81
N GLN A 347 -6.79 -30.74 11.67
CA GLN A 347 -7.92 -31.24 12.45
C GLN A 347 -7.53 -31.34 13.93
N GLY A 348 -8.31 -30.70 14.79
CA GLY A 348 -8.05 -30.66 16.23
C GLY A 348 -7.07 -29.58 16.69
N VAL A 349 -6.64 -28.66 15.82
CA VAL A 349 -6.07 -27.38 16.27
C VAL A 349 -7.22 -26.44 16.64
N PRO A 350 -7.34 -25.99 17.90
CA PRO A 350 -8.42 -25.10 18.29
C PRO A 350 -8.28 -23.73 17.59
N PRO A 351 -9.40 -23.06 17.25
CA PRO A 351 -9.38 -21.67 16.81
C PRO A 351 -8.60 -20.79 17.78
N THR A 352 -7.73 -19.95 17.26
CA THR A 352 -6.94 -19.03 18.09
C THR A 352 -7.59 -17.64 18.06
N PRO A 353 -8.16 -17.16 19.18
CA PRO A 353 -8.69 -15.81 19.25
C PRO A 353 -7.55 -14.79 19.18
N VAL A 354 -7.72 -13.76 18.36
CA VAL A 354 -6.83 -12.62 18.24
C VAL A 354 -7.63 -11.35 18.49
N GLU A 355 -7.06 -10.49 19.32
CA GLU A 355 -7.57 -9.15 19.56
C GLU A 355 -6.43 -8.15 19.34
N THR A 356 -6.68 -7.13 18.53
CA THR A 356 -5.71 -6.10 18.20
C THR A 356 -6.36 -4.73 18.04
N THR A 357 -5.55 -3.69 18.08
CA THR A 357 -5.97 -2.31 17.81
C THR A 357 -5.30 -1.80 16.54
N TYR A 358 -5.99 -0.94 15.80
CA TYR A 358 -5.43 -0.30 14.61
C TYR A 358 -6.03 1.09 14.42
N ASP A 359 -5.33 1.88 13.60
CA ASP A 359 -5.73 3.23 13.25
C ASP A 359 -6.33 3.23 11.86
N ILE A 360 -7.40 3.98 11.65
CA ILE A 360 -7.98 4.22 10.33
C ILE A 360 -7.37 5.51 9.78
N PRO A 361 -6.61 5.47 8.67
CA PRO A 361 -6.04 6.66 8.05
C PRO A 361 -7.12 7.60 7.48
N PRO A 362 -6.77 8.85 7.12
CA PRO A 362 -7.66 9.76 6.42
C PRO A 362 -8.25 9.14 5.15
N PHE A 363 -9.48 9.52 4.81
CA PHE A 363 -10.10 9.16 3.53
C PHE A 363 -9.69 10.13 2.44
N THR A 364 -9.67 9.64 1.20
CA THR A 364 -9.44 10.43 0.01
C THR A 364 -10.28 9.94 -1.18
N GLY A 365 -10.55 10.84 -2.12
CA GLY A 365 -11.27 10.51 -3.36
C GLY A 365 -12.76 10.27 -3.12
N CYS A 366 -13.31 10.82 -2.04
CA CYS A 366 -14.69 10.66 -1.66
C CYS A 366 -15.55 11.84 -2.11
N GLY A 367 -16.66 11.51 -2.76
CA GLY A 367 -17.65 12.45 -3.29
C GLY A 367 -17.60 12.55 -4.81
N ALA A 368 -18.75 12.83 -5.43
CA ALA A 368 -18.85 13.02 -6.87
C ALA A 368 -18.92 14.49 -7.29
N THR A 369 -19.72 15.30 -6.58
CA THR A 369 -19.93 16.73 -6.88
C THR A 369 -19.37 17.66 -5.81
N GLU A 370 -19.20 17.14 -4.59
CA GLU A 370 -18.61 17.84 -3.45
C GLU A 370 -17.49 16.98 -2.86
N ASP A 371 -16.56 17.62 -2.15
CA ASP A 371 -15.47 16.94 -1.46
C ASP A 371 -15.96 16.41 -0.10
N LEU A 372 -16.07 15.08 0.01
CA LEU A 372 -16.48 14.38 1.22
C LEU A 372 -15.29 13.87 2.06
N ASP A 373 -14.05 14.08 1.61
CA ASP A 373 -12.84 13.63 2.31
C ASP A 373 -12.78 14.14 3.76
N PRO A 374 -13.02 15.45 4.04
CA PRO A 374 -12.97 15.98 5.40
C PRO A 374 -14.08 15.40 6.30
N LEU A 375 -15.26 15.17 5.73
CA LEU A 375 -16.40 14.63 6.45
C LEU A 375 -16.13 13.19 6.90
N LEU A 376 -15.74 12.33 5.96
CA LEU A 376 -15.48 10.91 6.24
C LEU A 376 -14.24 10.73 7.12
N THR A 377 -13.19 11.53 6.90
CA THR A 377 -12.03 11.58 7.79
C THR A 377 -12.39 12.02 9.20
N GLY A 378 -13.26 13.03 9.33
CA GLY A 378 -13.73 13.53 10.62
C GLY A 378 -14.52 12.47 11.40
N LEU A 379 -15.42 11.76 10.73
CA LEU A 379 -16.32 10.78 11.32
C LEU A 379 -15.65 9.43 11.62
N ILE A 380 -14.79 8.93 10.74
CA ILE A 380 -14.34 7.53 10.75
C ILE A 380 -12.87 7.42 11.16
N SER A 381 -11.99 8.24 10.59
CA SER A 381 -10.54 8.10 10.75
C SER A 381 -10.06 8.43 12.15
N GLY A 382 -9.05 7.71 12.64
CA GLY A 382 -8.46 7.93 13.95
C GLY A 382 -8.07 6.63 14.65
N PRO A 383 -7.46 6.74 15.83
CA PRO A 383 -6.94 5.60 16.57
C PRO A 383 -7.99 4.89 17.41
N GLY A 384 -7.61 3.73 17.96
CA GLY A 384 -8.38 3.01 18.98
C GLY A 384 -9.48 2.10 18.44
N ASN A 385 -9.48 1.83 17.13
CA ASN A 385 -10.34 0.81 16.56
C ASN A 385 -9.83 -0.56 17.00
N THR A 386 -10.75 -1.49 17.26
CA THR A 386 -10.39 -2.85 17.67
C THR A 386 -10.80 -3.83 16.59
N LEU A 387 -10.07 -4.94 16.49
CA LEU A 387 -10.42 -6.10 15.68
C LEU A 387 -10.33 -7.34 16.56
N ARG A 388 -11.41 -8.11 16.60
CA ARG A 388 -11.49 -9.44 17.23
C ARG A 388 -11.79 -10.46 16.14
N THR A 389 -11.03 -11.55 16.09
CA THR A 389 -11.24 -12.63 15.11
C THR A 389 -10.70 -13.95 15.65
N ASN A 390 -11.13 -15.06 15.04
CA ASN A 390 -10.60 -16.38 15.27
C ASN A 390 -9.76 -16.85 14.07
N LEU A 391 -8.49 -17.14 14.31
CA LEU A 391 -7.62 -17.78 13.32
C LEU A 391 -7.78 -19.29 13.41
N VAL A 392 -8.28 -19.91 12.35
CA VAL A 392 -8.46 -21.36 12.25
C VAL A 392 -7.45 -21.92 11.27
N LEU A 393 -6.54 -22.78 11.74
CA LEU A 393 -5.53 -23.38 10.88
C LEU A 393 -6.21 -24.16 9.76
N ARG A 394 -5.94 -23.78 8.52
CA ARG A 394 -6.46 -24.47 7.35
C ARG A 394 -5.50 -25.57 6.88
N CYS A 395 -4.21 -25.23 6.80
CA CYS A 395 -3.18 -26.14 6.31
C CYS A 395 -1.78 -25.70 6.76
N PHE A 396 -0.87 -26.67 6.84
CA PHE A 396 0.53 -26.49 7.22
C PHE A 396 1.36 -27.62 6.61
N ARG A 397 2.50 -27.30 5.98
CA ARG A 397 3.45 -28.28 5.37
C ARG A 397 2.80 -29.28 4.40
N ASP A 398 2.59 -28.86 3.15
CA ASP A 398 2.28 -29.72 1.99
C ASP A 398 1.09 -30.70 2.12
N GLN A 399 0.33 -30.65 3.22
CA GLN A 399 -0.97 -31.30 3.38
C GLN A 399 -2.07 -30.24 3.23
N ASN A 400 -2.92 -30.38 2.21
CA ASN A 400 -4.13 -29.56 1.98
C ASN A 400 -3.93 -28.04 1.83
N CYS A 401 -2.70 -27.54 1.65
CA CYS A 401 -2.52 -26.20 1.08
C CYS A 401 -2.64 -26.33 -0.43
N PRO A 402 -3.76 -25.97 -1.09
CA PRO A 402 -3.81 -25.93 -2.53
C PRO A 402 -2.70 -24.98 -3.04
N PRO A 403 -1.95 -25.36 -4.09
CA PRO A 403 -1.08 -24.41 -4.77
C PRO A 403 -1.93 -23.21 -5.24
N GLU A 404 -1.36 -22.01 -5.21
CA GLU A 404 -2.04 -20.81 -5.70
C GLU A 404 -2.54 -21.06 -7.14
N GLY A 405 -3.86 -21.03 -7.35
CA GLY A 405 -4.49 -21.22 -8.66
C GLY A 405 -5.22 -22.54 -8.92
N ALA A 406 -5.51 -23.37 -7.91
CA ALA A 406 -6.41 -24.53 -8.04
C ALA A 406 -7.89 -24.18 -7.90
#